data_AF-A0A0K0D578-F1
#
_entry.id   AF-A0A0K0D578-F1
#
_cell.length_a   1.000
_cell.length_b   1.000
_cell.length_c   1.000
_cell.angle_alpha   90.00
_cell.angle_beta   90.00
_cell.angle_gamma   90.00
#
_symmetry.space_group_name_H-M   'P 1'
#
loop_
_entity.id
_entity.type
_entity.pdbx_description
1 polymer ?
#
loop_
_entity_poly.entity_id
_entity_poly.type
_entity_poly.pdbx_seq_one_letter_code
_entity_poly.pdbx_strand_id
1 'polypeptide(L)'
;MVIFIDEYVNELVHHVCRLVKHRGNHRIEARDVEFVLDVVYKMPSVPRAAVHVFGAPAAIRPDRITPQPTEAHKQRMLLIKKVLKKP
;
A
#
# COMPACT_ATOMS: atom_id res chain seq x y z
N MET A 1 -11.59 1.70 -26.48
CA MET A 1 -10.43 1.26 -25.69
C MET A 1 -9.43 2.38 -25.44
N VAL A 2 -8.98 3.13 -26.46
CA VAL A 2 -7.95 4.18 -26.29
C VAL A 2 -8.30 5.22 -25.21
N ILE A 3 -9.55 5.71 -25.18
CA ILE A 3 -10.01 6.70 -24.19
C ILE A 3 -9.92 6.16 -22.76
N PHE A 4 -10.35 4.92 -22.54
CA PHE A 4 -10.25 4.27 -21.23
C PHE A 4 -8.80 4.09 -20.76
N ILE A 5 -7.88 3.84 -21.70
CA ILE A 5 -6.45 3.72 -21.39
C ILE A 5 -5.89 5.09 -21.01
N ASP A 6 -6.26 6.15 -21.72
CA ASP A 6 -5.80 7.50 -21.45
C ASP A 6 -6.29 8.02 -20.09
N GLU A 7 -7.58 7.83 -19.78
CA GLU A 7 -8.17 8.14 -18.48
C GLU A 7 -7.46 7.37 -17.35
N TYR A 8 -7.24 6.07 -17.55
CA TYR A 8 -6.53 5.23 -16.58
C TYR A 8 -5.10 5.73 -16.31
N VAL A 9 -4.34 6.04 -17.37
CA VAL A 9 -2.97 6.54 -17.24
C VAL A 9 -2.96 7.89 -16.51
N ASN A 10 -3.90 8.77 -16.83
CA ASN A 10 -3.99 10.08 -16.19
C ASN A 10 -4.30 9.96 -14.68
N GLU A 11 -5.25 9.10 -14.29
CA GLU A 11 -5.53 8.83 -12.89
C GLU A 11 -4.34 8.20 -12.15
N LEU A 12 -3.68 7.23 -12.78
CA LEU A 12 -2.49 6.59 -12.23
C LEU A 12 -1.39 7.62 -11.94
N VAL A 13 -1.09 8.50 -12.90
CA VAL A 13 -0.09 9.57 -12.73
C VAL A 13 -0.49 10.52 -11.61
N HIS A 14 -1.78 10.90 -11.50
CA HIS A 14 -2.27 11.74 -10.40
C HIS A 14 -2.07 11.10 -9.02
N HIS A 15 -2.24 9.78 -8.89
CA HIS A 15 -1.98 9.06 -7.64
C HIS A 15 -0.49 9.00 -7.32
N VAL A 16 0.35 8.69 -8.31
CA VAL A 16 1.81 8.60 -8.15
C VAL A 16 2.42 9.96 -7.76
N CYS A 17 2.04 11.04 -8.44
CA CYS A 17 2.50 12.38 -8.11
C CYS A 17 2.12 12.80 -6.68
N ARG A 18 0.92 12.45 -6.22
CA ARG A 18 0.50 12.68 -4.82
C ARG A 18 1.37 11.91 -3.83
N LEU A 19 1.71 10.66 -4.13
CA LEU A 19 2.59 9.83 -3.29
C LEU A 19 4.01 10.39 -3.22
N VAL A 20 4.58 10.77 -4.37
CA VAL A 20 5.94 11.34 -4.46
C VAL A 20 6.03 12.65 -3.67
N LYS A 21 5.00 13.50 -3.79
CA LYS A 21 4.89 14.72 -2.97
C LYS A 21 4.77 14.41 -1.47
N HIS A 22 4.01 13.38 -1.09
CA HIS A 22 3.86 12.95 0.30
C HIS A 22 5.18 12.47 0.92
N ARG A 23 6.04 11.77 0.17
CA ARG A 23 7.36 11.36 0.68
C ARG A 23 8.38 12.51 0.74
N GLY A 24 8.03 13.71 0.27
CA GLY A 24 8.93 14.85 0.17
C GLY A 24 10.00 14.73 -0.92
N ASN A 25 9.76 13.90 -1.95
CA ASN A 25 10.67 13.76 -3.08
C ASN A 25 10.10 14.51 -4.31
N HIS A 26 10.97 14.83 -5.27
CA HIS A 26 10.63 15.47 -6.54
C HIS A 26 10.85 14.54 -7.75
N ARG A 27 11.28 13.30 -7.50
CA ARG A 27 11.52 12.29 -8.53
C ARG A 27 10.56 11.11 -8.35
N ILE A 28 9.91 10.74 -9.45
CA ILE A 28 9.08 9.53 -9.53
C ILE A 28 10.01 8.32 -9.66
N GLU A 29 9.81 7.31 -8.82
CA GLU A 29 10.49 6.02 -8.88
C GLU A 29 9.53 4.91 -9.29
N ALA A 30 10.07 3.81 -9.85
CA ALA A 30 9.25 2.65 -10.23
C ALA A 30 8.44 2.10 -9.03
N ARG A 31 9.00 2.17 -7.81
CA ARG A 31 8.32 1.73 -6.59
C ARG A 31 7.06 2.54 -6.28
N ASP A 32 7.01 3.82 -6.65
CA ASP A 32 5.83 4.65 -6.43
C ASP A 32 4.67 4.18 -7.31
N VAL A 33 4.98 3.83 -8.57
CA VAL A 33 4.02 3.25 -9.52
C VAL A 33 3.55 1.88 -9.05
N GLU A 34 4.49 1.00 -8.70
CA GLU A 34 4.19 -0.36 -8.21
C GLU A 34 3.32 -0.32 -6.94
N PHE A 35 3.58 0.62 -6.02
CA PHE A 35 2.77 0.82 -4.82
C PHE A 35 1.34 1.26 -5.15
N VAL A 36 1.17 2.22 -6.06
CA VAL A 36 -0.17 2.70 -6.45
C VAL A 36 -0.97 1.60 -7.16
N LEU A 37 -0.34 0.84 -8.05
CA LEU A 37 -0.97 -0.30 -8.73
C LEU A 37 -1.50 -1.35 -7.75
N ASP A 38 -0.72 -1.68 -6.71
CA ASP A 38 -1.13 -2.62 -5.67
C ASP A 38 -2.21 -2.04 -4.74
N VAL A 39 -2.01 -0.83 -4.20
CA VAL A 39 -2.89 -0.28 -3.17
C VAL A 39 -4.22 0.21 -3.73
N VAL A 40 -4.22 0.88 -4.88
CA VAL A 40 -5.42 1.49 -5.50
C VAL A 40 -6.14 0.49 -6.40
N TYR A 41 -5.40 -0.13 -7.32
CA TYR A 41 -6.00 -0.97 -8.37
C TYR A 41 -6.01 -2.46 -8.03
N LYS A 42 -5.47 -2.86 -6.87
CA LYS A 42 -5.35 -4.27 -6.43
C LYS A 42 -4.66 -5.15 -7.47
N MET A 43 -3.78 -4.56 -8.29
CA MET A 43 -3.01 -5.30 -9.26
C MET A 43 -1.86 -6.01 -8.54
N PRO A 44 -1.70 -7.33 -8.72
CA PRO A 44 -0.56 -8.03 -8.16
C PRO A 44 0.72 -7.47 -8.79
N SER A 45 1.78 -7.38 -7.98
CA SER A 45 3.12 -7.03 -8.45
C SER A 45 3.47 -7.90 -9.65
N VAL A 46 3.56 -7.29 -10.83
CA VAL A 46 4.02 -7.99 -12.02
C VAL A 46 5.50 -8.28 -11.82
N PRO A 47 5.97 -9.54 -11.89
CA PRO A 47 7.39 -9.84 -11.86
C PRO A 47 8.04 -9.01 -12.97
N ARG A 48 8.98 -8.13 -12.62
CA ARG A 48 9.64 -7.27 -13.60
C ARG A 48 10.28 -8.20 -14.64
N ALA A 49 9.74 -8.26 -15.86
CA ALA A 49 10.21 -9.16 -16.90
C ALA A 49 11.65 -8.87 -17.39
N ALA A 50 12.31 -7.86 -16.80
CA ALA A 50 13.69 -7.48 -17.03
C ALA A 50 14.65 -7.91 -15.90
N VAL A 51 14.33 -8.96 -15.13
CA VAL A 51 15.25 -9.53 -14.13
C VAL A 51 16.25 -10.46 -14.83
N HIS A 52 17.17 -9.87 -15.57
CA HIS A 52 18.58 -10.30 -15.62
C HIS A 52 19.40 -9.53 -14.57
N VAL A 53 18.77 -9.13 -13.45
CA VAL A 53 19.41 -8.36 -12.40
C VAL A 53 19.28 -9.14 -11.10
N PHE A 54 20.43 -9.55 -10.56
CA PHE A 54 20.59 -10.19 -9.27
C PHE A 54 19.67 -9.58 -8.18
N GLY A 55 18.85 -10.44 -7.55
CA GLY A 55 18.07 -10.10 -6.35
C GLY A 55 16.62 -9.75 -6.61
N ALA A 56 15.70 -10.41 -5.91
CA ALA A 56 14.30 -9.99 -5.88
C ALA A 56 14.21 -8.54 -5.36
N PRO A 57 13.48 -7.64 -6.03
CA PRO A 57 13.27 -6.30 -5.52
C PRO A 57 12.61 -6.38 -4.14
N ALA A 58 13.07 -5.54 -3.20
CA ALA A 58 12.52 -5.48 -1.85
C ALA A 58 10.99 -5.30 -1.92
N ALA A 59 10.27 -6.03 -1.06
CA ALA A 59 8.82 -5.97 -1.01
C ALA A 59 8.36 -4.51 -0.82
N ILE A 60 7.41 -4.08 -1.67
CA ILE A 60 6.82 -2.74 -1.63
C ILE A 60 6.03 -2.54 -0.33
N ARG A 61 5.45 -3.63 0.19
CA ARG A 61 4.77 -3.67 1.47
C ARG A 61 5.70 -4.20 2.55
N PRO A 62 5.70 -3.60 3.76
CA PRO A 62 6.27 -4.28 4.92
C PRO A 62 5.46 -5.55 5.21
N ASP A 63 6.12 -6.63 5.59
CA ASP A 63 5.48 -7.93 5.89
C ASP A 63 4.41 -7.87 7.00
N ARG A 64 4.35 -6.75 7.73
CA ARG A 64 3.56 -6.59 8.94
C ARG A 64 2.68 -5.34 8.88
N ILE A 65 1.60 -5.41 8.11
CA ILE A 65 0.57 -4.36 8.05
C ILE A 65 -0.47 -4.53 9.17
N THR A 66 -0.55 -5.69 9.83
CA THR A 66 -1.46 -5.86 10.96
C THR A 66 -1.07 -4.91 12.09
N PRO A 67 -1.90 -3.89 12.38
CA PRO A 67 -1.63 -2.97 13.47
C PRO A 67 -1.50 -3.80 14.73
N GLN A 68 -0.33 -3.77 15.37
CA GLN A 68 -0.18 -4.45 16.64
C GLN A 68 -1.04 -3.68 17.65
N PRO A 69 -2.03 -4.34 18.29
CA PRO A 69 -2.89 -3.65 19.23
C PRO A 69 -2.04 -3.06 20.36
N THR A 70 -2.19 -1.76 20.58
CA THR A 70 -1.51 -1.05 21.66
C THR A 70 -1.97 -1.61 23.01
N GLU A 71 -1.15 -1.45 24.05
CA GLU A 71 -1.53 -1.84 25.42
C GLU A 71 -2.86 -1.19 25.85
N ALA A 72 -3.08 0.07 25.46
CA ALA A 72 -4.35 0.77 25.67
C ALA A 72 -5.53 0.08 24.96
N HIS A 73 -5.33 -0.39 23.71
CA HIS A 73 -6.36 -1.15 23.00
C HIS A 73 -6.67 -2.48 23.70
N LYS A 74 -5.64 -3.20 24.18
CA LYS A 74 -5.81 -4.46 24.94
C LYS A 74 -6.61 -4.23 26.22
N GLN A 75 -6.30 -3.18 26.98
CA GLN A 75 -7.01 -2.81 28.21
C GLN A 75 -8.49 -2.50 27.95
N ARG A 76 -8.80 -1.73 26.90
CA ARG A 76 -10.19 -1.44 26.48
C ARG A 76 -10.95 -2.71 26.15
N MET A 77 -10.33 -3.62 25.39
CA MET A 77 -10.94 -4.90 25.04
C MET A 77 -11.22 -5.78 26.26
N LEU A 78 -10.34 -5.78 27.27
CA LEU A 78 -10.57 -6.49 28.53
C LEU A 78 -11.73 -5.92 29.32
N LEU A 79 -11.86 -4.59 29.38
CA LEU A 79 -12.97 -3.93 30.06
C LEU A 79 -14.31 -4.27 29.37
N ILE A 80 -14.36 -4.15 28.05
CA ILE A 80 -15.55 -4.50 27.25
C ILE A 80 -15.98 -5.95 27.49
N LYS A 81 -15.03 -6.90 27.46
CA LYS A 81 -15.32 -8.32 27.77
C LYS A 81 -15.84 -8.54 29.18
N LYS A 82 -15.35 -7.78 30.17
CA LYS A 82 -15.82 -7.86 31.56
C LYS A 82 -17.23 -7.32 31.73
N VAL A 83 -17.59 -6.25 31.01
CA VAL A 83 -18.92 -5.64 31.07
C VAL A 83 -19.96 -6.51 30.36
N LEU A 84 -19.64 -7.05 29.18
CA LEU A 84 -20.53 -7.94 28.42
C LEU A 84 -20.78 -9.31 29.08
N LYS A 85 -19.89 -9.75 29.99
CA LYS A 85 -20.04 -11.01 30.74
C LYS A 85 -20.74 -10.83 32.10
N LYS A 86 -21.11 -9.61 32.49
CA LYS A 86 -21.97 -9.42 33.66
C LYS A 86 -23.42 -9.76 33.26
N PRO A 87 -24.15 -10.51 34.11
CA PRO A 87 -25.54 -10.90 33.84
C PRO A 87 -26.47 -9.70 33.71
#